data_AF-A0AAJ7X481-F1
#
_entry.id   AF-A0AAJ7X481-F1
#
_cell.length_a   1.000
_cell.length_b   1.000
_cell.length_c   1.000
_cell.angle_alpha   90.00
_cell.angle_beta   90.00
_cell.angle_gamma   90.00
#
_symmetry.space_group_name_H-M   'P 1'
#
loop_
_entity.id
_entity.type
_entity.pdbx_description
1 polymer ?
#
loop_
_entity_poly.entity_id
_entity_poly.type
_entity_poly.pdbx_seq_one_letter_code
_entity_poly.pdbx_strand_id
1 'polypeptide(L)'
;MDAVRREEEEQGEKRSDVEPVKFQIRRLEQRNIFVTQLGEGRDEDENIRKFPVVKEGPSRLLEAPGAAPQETLLLRREVERRRIDAELEEARGRFRRRMEECGARGRQLQQRRREEEDRALQLQQVLREQDARTRRALARQRKERAETEAARGEAEQLRELLMQLQCRCQKLQRATGRCKVYEDFLRDALDRFPEGDAGGDGHDASGLIRRHTGLEAARVALLGRLGDLGRDLEQAQLQLAQLTRGFSHTSMVIHGEMSELRSRRERAQERCRAAEERLLALRQQHHTQGQELGAMLMAIDNLAESCYLRQYGSLQDMDSFSKLDMVQISKRNHEQNNQQRDDATDRQAFARDDRPGGVIMKRYLTRPKPLNQGVGTKTVFSSVLQK
;
A
#
# COMPACT_ATOMS: atom_id res chain seq x y z
N MET A 1 -5.72 55.29 29.56
CA MET A 1 -4.54 54.71 30.20
C MET A 1 -3.34 55.28 29.47
N ASP A 2 -2.62 56.34 29.85
CA ASP A 2 -2.56 57.26 30.99
C ASP A 2 -2.00 58.57 30.37
N ALA A 3 -2.48 59.79 30.65
CA ALA A 3 -2.29 60.55 31.89
C ALA A 3 -0.80 60.53 32.34
N VAL A 4 -0.08 61.60 32.64
CA VAL A 4 -0.41 62.95 33.08
C VAL A 4 0.94 63.64 33.48
N ARG A 5 0.97 64.99 33.55
CA ARG A 5 1.92 65.86 34.31
C ARG A 5 3.36 66.01 33.79
N ARG A 6 4.03 67.17 33.84
CA ARG A 6 3.91 68.48 34.56
C ARG A 6 4.47 69.55 33.60
N GLU A 7 3.95 70.77 33.47
CA GLU A 7 3.85 71.89 34.44
C GLU A 7 5.19 72.49 34.90
N GLU A 8 5.12 73.82 35.09
CA GLU A 8 6.07 74.80 35.66
C GLU A 8 6.78 75.69 34.61
N GLU A 9 6.36 76.96 34.43
CA GLU A 9 6.64 78.14 35.30
C GLU A 9 8.14 78.52 35.20
N GLU A 10 8.61 79.75 34.97
CA GLU A 10 8.18 81.10 35.32
C GLU A 10 9.13 82.08 34.58
N GLN A 11 8.62 83.20 34.07
CA GLN A 11 8.93 84.60 34.47
C GLN A 11 10.39 85.11 34.41
N GLY A 12 10.54 86.34 33.91
CA GLY A 12 11.78 87.13 34.00
C GLY A 12 12.04 87.99 32.76
N GLU A 13 11.30 89.06 32.47
CA GLU A 13 11.36 90.38 33.14
C GLU A 13 12.49 91.32 32.63
N LYS A 14 12.05 92.39 31.94
CA LYS A 14 12.65 93.74 31.75
C LYS A 14 13.95 93.81 30.91
N ARG A 15 14.11 94.73 29.95
CA ARG A 15 14.23 96.19 30.10
C ARG A 15 14.11 96.83 28.70
N SER A 16 13.05 97.58 28.42
CA SER A 16 13.00 99.06 28.43
C SER A 16 13.96 99.73 27.45
N ASP A 17 13.43 100.08 26.28
CA ASP A 17 13.99 101.04 25.35
C ASP A 17 14.15 102.40 26.05
N VAL A 18 15.40 102.80 26.27
CA VAL A 18 15.75 104.17 26.65
C VAL A 18 16.75 104.66 25.63
N GLU A 19 16.28 105.53 24.74
CA GLU A 19 17.09 106.27 23.79
C GLU A 19 18.18 107.07 24.54
N PRO A 20 19.46 107.01 24.12
CA PRO A 20 20.45 107.91 24.67
C PRO A 20 20.24 109.32 24.11
N VAL A 21 19.79 110.22 24.99
CA VAL A 21 19.76 111.67 24.79
C VAL A 21 21.15 112.15 24.34
N LYS A 22 21.22 112.71 23.12
CA LYS A 22 22.40 113.38 22.59
C LYS A 22 22.68 114.66 23.38
N PHE A 23 23.67 114.64 24.26
CA PHE A 23 24.25 115.87 24.79
C PHE A 23 25.16 116.51 23.74
N GLN A 24 24.68 117.59 23.10
CA GLN A 24 25.54 118.50 22.35
C GLN A 24 26.36 119.33 23.33
N ILE A 25 27.63 118.96 23.53
CA ILE A 25 28.60 119.82 24.19
C ILE A 25 28.96 120.94 23.22
N ARG A 26 28.33 122.11 23.37
CA ARG A 26 28.83 123.37 22.78
C ARG A 26 30.19 123.69 23.41
N ARG A 27 31.29 123.45 22.68
CA ARG A 27 32.57 124.10 22.94
C ARG A 27 32.38 125.60 22.72
N LEU A 28 32.30 126.37 23.82
CA LEU A 28 32.59 127.80 23.77
C LEU A 28 34.09 127.97 23.93
N GLU A 29 34.70 128.44 22.86
CA GLU A 29 36.09 128.87 22.76
C GLU A 29 36.33 130.04 23.73
N GLN A 30 36.94 129.78 24.89
CA GLN A 30 37.53 130.84 25.70
C GLN A 30 38.91 131.18 25.13
N ARG A 31 38.94 132.27 24.38
CA ARG A 31 40.16 132.95 23.91
C ARG A 31 40.92 133.49 25.13
N ASN A 32 42.06 132.87 25.42
CA ASN A 32 43.11 133.51 26.22
C ASN A 32 43.79 134.56 25.34
N ILE A 33 43.61 135.84 25.67
CA ILE A 33 44.44 136.94 25.16
C ILE A 33 45.04 137.63 26.39
N PHE A 34 46.26 137.23 26.74
CA PHE A 34 47.14 138.01 27.60
C PHE A 34 47.88 139.02 26.73
N VAL A 35 47.61 140.31 26.92
CA VAL A 35 48.48 141.41 26.48
C VAL A 35 48.51 142.44 27.62
N THR A 36 49.42 142.27 28.56
CA THR A 36 49.91 143.35 29.42
C THR A 36 51.27 143.76 28.87
N GLN A 37 51.28 144.88 28.15
CA GLN A 37 52.50 145.53 27.67
C GLN A 37 53.26 146.10 28.88
N LEU A 38 54.53 145.71 28.97
CA LEU A 38 55.54 146.32 29.83
C LEU A 38 55.98 147.64 29.18
N GLY A 39 55.90 148.73 29.93
CA GLY A 39 56.52 150.01 29.64
C GLY A 39 57.36 150.44 30.84
N GLU A 40 58.64 150.69 30.59
CA GLU A 40 59.70 151.03 31.55
C GLU A 40 59.75 152.54 31.87
N GLY A 41 60.32 152.89 33.04
CA GLY A 41 60.80 154.24 33.42
C GLY A 41 60.37 154.63 34.85
N ARG A 42 61.23 154.41 35.87
CA ARG A 42 62.11 155.39 36.58
C ARG A 42 61.30 156.35 37.50
N ASP A 43 61.57 156.56 38.79
CA ASP A 43 62.80 156.88 39.54
C ASP A 43 62.72 156.35 41.00
N GLU A 44 63.79 155.82 41.59
CA GLU A 44 64.61 156.39 42.68
C GLU A 44 63.82 156.98 43.88
N ASP A 45 63.88 156.32 45.05
CA ASP A 45 64.42 156.92 46.28
C ASP A 45 64.52 155.94 47.47
N GLU A 46 65.49 156.26 48.31
CA GLU A 46 66.17 155.48 49.34
C GLU A 46 65.32 155.13 50.58
N ASN A 47 65.46 153.91 51.13
CA ASN A 47 65.50 153.78 52.59
C ASN A 47 66.26 152.53 53.06
N ILE A 48 67.39 152.80 53.71
CA ILE A 48 68.37 151.84 54.23
C ILE A 48 67.94 151.40 55.64
N ARG A 49 67.67 150.10 55.86
CA ARG A 49 67.70 149.48 57.19
C ARG A 49 68.76 148.38 57.24
N LYS A 50 69.92 148.74 57.79
CA LYS A 50 71.06 147.84 58.05
C LYS A 50 70.67 146.83 59.14
N PHE A 51 70.65 145.54 58.82
CA PHE A 51 70.70 144.46 59.79
C PHE A 51 72.11 143.82 59.77
N PRO A 52 72.71 143.51 60.93
CA PRO A 52 74.09 143.07 61.03
C PRO A 52 74.29 141.65 60.51
N VAL A 53 75.37 141.46 59.75
CA VAL A 53 75.87 140.17 59.28
C VAL A 53 76.42 139.37 60.46
N VAL A 54 75.73 138.29 60.84
CA VAL A 54 76.24 137.27 61.78
C VAL A 54 76.87 136.14 60.97
N LYS A 55 78.17 135.93 61.17
CA LYS A 55 79.02 134.97 60.45
C LYS A 55 79.10 133.61 61.17
N GLU A 56 78.01 132.92 61.51
CA GLU A 56 78.10 131.58 62.13
C GLU A 56 76.98 130.60 61.73
N GLY A 57 77.33 129.30 61.70
CA GLY A 57 76.59 128.22 61.05
C GLY A 57 75.35 127.68 61.81
N PRO A 58 74.36 127.15 61.07
CA PRO A 58 72.97 126.94 61.52
C PRO A 58 72.77 125.83 62.56
N SER A 59 73.77 124.96 62.79
CA SER A 59 73.63 123.81 63.69
C SER A 59 73.76 124.17 65.18
N ARG A 60 74.34 125.34 65.52
CA ARG A 60 74.59 125.75 66.92
C ARG A 60 73.52 126.65 67.56
N LEU A 61 72.52 127.11 66.81
CA LEU A 61 71.41 127.94 67.30
C LEU A 61 70.16 127.13 67.72
N LEU A 62 70.29 125.80 67.78
CA LEU A 62 69.18 124.85 67.92
C LEU A 62 68.85 124.48 69.38
N GLU A 63 69.67 124.84 70.37
CA GLU A 63 69.58 124.28 71.73
C GLU A 63 69.35 125.31 72.87
N ALA A 64 69.23 126.62 72.60
CA ALA A 64 69.03 127.65 73.64
C ALA A 64 67.62 128.30 73.58
N PRO A 65 66.76 128.19 74.61
CA PRO A 65 65.37 128.64 74.56
C PRO A 65 65.13 130.11 74.98
N GLY A 66 66.15 130.99 74.93
CA GLY A 66 66.05 132.33 75.55
C GLY A 66 66.26 133.56 74.64
N ALA A 67 66.65 133.42 73.37
CA ALA A 67 67.14 134.56 72.59
C ALA A 67 66.82 134.53 71.08
N ALA A 68 65.60 134.10 70.69
CA ALA A 68 65.10 134.23 69.32
C ALA A 68 63.65 134.78 69.32
N PRO A 69 63.31 135.81 68.51
CA PRO A 69 61.98 136.43 68.50
C PRO A 69 60.89 135.46 67.98
N GLN A 70 59.67 135.52 68.54
CA GLN A 70 58.55 134.59 68.24
C GLN A 70 58.28 134.40 66.74
N GLU A 71 58.51 135.43 65.93
CA GLU A 71 58.36 135.42 64.49
C GLU A 71 59.29 134.39 63.80
N THR A 72 60.51 134.19 64.31
CA THR A 72 61.45 133.18 63.80
C THR A 72 61.06 131.75 64.19
N LEU A 73 60.39 131.56 65.33
CA LEU A 73 59.85 130.26 65.75
C LEU A 73 58.62 129.88 64.92
N LEU A 74 57.76 130.85 64.59
CA LEU A 74 56.64 130.66 63.66
C LEU A 74 57.15 130.31 62.27
N LEU A 75 58.16 131.03 61.76
CA LEU A 75 58.79 130.71 60.46
C LEU A 75 59.38 129.30 60.44
N ARG A 76 60.04 128.87 61.53
CA ARG A 76 60.57 127.50 61.65
C ARG A 76 59.47 126.44 61.68
N ARG A 77 58.39 126.65 62.43
CA ARG A 77 57.21 125.77 62.41
C ARG A 77 56.53 125.73 61.05
N GLU A 78 56.50 126.84 60.31
CA GLU A 78 56.00 126.89 58.94
C GLU A 78 56.90 126.14 57.96
N VAL A 79 58.23 126.25 58.11
CA VAL A 79 59.19 125.48 57.32
C VAL A 79 59.08 123.98 57.63
N GLU A 80 58.96 123.60 58.90
CA GLU A 80 58.72 122.21 59.32
C GLU A 80 57.35 121.70 58.81
N ARG A 81 56.29 122.52 58.89
CA ARG A 81 54.98 122.20 58.31
C ARG A 81 55.07 121.99 56.80
N ARG A 82 55.76 122.86 56.07
CA ARG A 82 55.98 122.69 54.62
C ARG A 82 56.80 121.44 54.28
N ARG A 83 57.79 121.08 55.12
CA ARG A 83 58.55 119.82 54.97
C ARG A 83 57.67 118.60 55.19
N ILE A 84 56.87 118.60 56.27
CA ILE A 84 55.91 117.53 56.55
C ILE A 84 54.85 117.44 55.46
N ASP A 85 54.32 118.57 54.99
CA ASP A 85 53.35 118.64 53.90
C ASP A 85 53.95 118.08 52.60
N ALA A 86 55.21 118.40 52.29
CA ALA A 86 55.94 117.84 51.15
C ALA A 86 56.14 116.32 51.29
N GLU A 87 56.58 115.83 52.46
CA GLU A 87 56.73 114.40 52.74
C GLU A 87 55.39 113.64 52.68
N LEU A 88 54.31 114.25 53.15
CA LEU A 88 52.96 113.70 53.07
C LEU A 88 52.46 113.64 51.63
N GLU A 89 52.67 114.67 50.82
CA GLU A 89 52.31 114.64 49.40
C GLU A 89 53.16 113.64 48.60
N GLU A 90 54.45 113.50 48.91
CA GLU A 90 55.28 112.43 48.36
C GLU A 90 54.77 111.04 48.77
N ALA A 91 54.46 110.82 50.05
CA ALA A 91 53.93 109.56 50.55
C ALA A 91 52.56 109.22 49.94
N ARG A 92 51.68 110.22 49.79
CA ARG A 92 50.39 110.12 49.08
C ARG A 92 50.61 109.80 47.62
N GLY A 93 51.55 110.45 46.95
CA GLY A 93 51.92 110.16 45.56
C GLY A 93 52.44 108.73 45.38
N ARG A 94 53.34 108.26 46.27
CA ARG A 94 53.85 106.88 46.29
C ARG A 94 52.72 105.87 46.56
N PHE A 95 51.79 106.18 47.45
CA PHE A 95 50.63 105.32 47.70
C PHE A 95 49.68 105.26 46.50
N ARG A 96 49.36 106.41 45.88
CA ARG A 96 48.54 106.46 44.66
C ARG A 96 49.16 105.63 43.54
N ARG A 97 50.47 105.77 43.28
CA ARG A 97 51.21 104.95 42.29
C ARG A 97 51.10 103.45 42.60
N ARG A 98 51.33 103.04 43.86
CA ARG A 98 51.15 101.63 44.27
C ARG A 98 49.73 101.13 44.10
N MET A 99 48.72 101.94 44.40
CA MET A 99 47.31 101.60 44.21
C MET A 99 46.96 101.48 42.72
N GLU A 100 47.48 102.36 41.88
CA GLU A 100 47.33 102.30 40.42
C GLU A 100 48.01 101.05 39.84
N GLU A 101 49.22 100.71 40.30
CA GLU A 101 49.93 99.49 39.92
C GLU A 101 49.19 98.22 40.38
N CYS A 102 48.71 98.19 41.63
CA CYS A 102 47.88 97.09 42.13
C CYS A 102 46.57 96.97 41.36
N GLY A 103 45.92 98.09 41.03
CA GLY A 103 44.72 98.11 40.20
C GLY A 103 44.99 97.68 38.76
N ALA A 104 46.13 98.05 38.18
CA ALA A 104 46.57 97.59 36.87
C ALA A 104 46.87 96.09 36.86
N ARG A 105 47.61 95.59 37.86
CA ARG A 105 47.87 94.15 38.04
C ARG A 105 46.58 93.36 38.28
N GLY A 106 45.65 93.89 39.07
CA GLY A 106 44.33 93.29 39.29
C GLY A 106 43.55 93.17 37.99
N ARG A 107 43.53 94.23 37.16
CA ARG A 107 42.90 94.19 35.83
C ARG A 107 43.58 93.18 34.90
N GLN A 108 44.91 93.11 34.89
CA GLN A 108 45.66 92.13 34.09
C GLN A 108 45.38 90.69 34.52
N LEU A 109 45.32 90.39 35.83
CA LEU A 109 44.99 89.06 36.33
C LEU A 109 43.56 88.66 35.99
N GLN A 110 42.61 89.59 36.10
CA GLN A 110 41.22 89.35 35.67
C GLN A 110 41.12 89.08 34.17
N GLN A 111 41.86 89.81 33.34
CA GLN A 111 41.93 89.55 31.91
C GLN A 111 42.51 88.16 31.62
N ARG A 112 43.65 87.81 32.24
CA ARG A 112 44.25 86.47 32.09
C ARG A 112 43.31 85.34 32.54
N ARG A 113 42.60 85.53 33.65
CA ARG A 113 41.61 84.56 34.14
C ARG A 113 40.47 84.38 33.13
N ARG A 114 39.95 85.48 32.55
CA ARG A 114 38.94 85.41 31.49
C ARG A 114 39.49 84.69 30.25
N GLU A 115 40.72 84.99 29.83
CA GLU A 115 41.36 84.29 28.71
C GLU A 115 41.53 82.79 28.99
N GLU A 116 41.88 82.39 30.21
CA GLU A 116 41.98 80.99 30.62
C GLU A 116 40.61 80.29 30.66
N GLU A 117 39.59 80.97 31.18
CA GLU A 117 38.20 80.50 31.18
C GLU A 117 37.68 80.32 29.73
N ASP A 118 37.93 81.29 28.85
CA ASP A 118 37.58 81.24 27.43
C ASP A 118 38.31 80.09 26.71
N ARG A 119 39.61 79.90 26.98
CA ARG A 119 40.39 78.77 26.44
C ARG A 119 39.86 77.43 26.95
N ALA A 120 39.50 77.33 28.23
CA ALA A 120 38.92 76.11 28.79
C ALA A 120 37.58 75.78 28.13
N LEU A 121 36.72 76.77 27.88
CA LEU A 121 35.47 76.60 27.16
C LEU A 121 35.70 76.16 25.70
N GLN A 122 36.66 76.76 25.00
CA GLN A 122 37.05 76.35 23.65
C GLN A 122 37.55 74.89 23.62
N LEU A 123 38.40 74.49 24.55
CA LEU A 123 38.88 73.11 24.66
C LEU A 123 37.74 72.14 24.97
N GLN A 124 36.82 72.48 25.87
CA GLN A 124 35.64 71.66 26.14
C GLN A 124 34.74 71.51 24.90
N GLN A 125 34.55 72.56 24.12
CA GLN A 125 33.81 72.50 22.86
C GLN A 125 34.49 71.57 21.86
N VAL A 126 35.81 71.70 21.66
CA VAL A 126 36.58 70.82 20.77
C VAL A 126 36.53 69.36 21.22
N LEU A 127 36.66 69.08 22.52
CA LEU A 127 36.53 67.72 23.06
C LEU A 127 35.13 67.14 22.82
N ARG A 128 34.07 67.93 23.05
CA ARG A 128 32.68 67.50 22.77
C ARG A 128 32.47 67.21 21.28
N GLU A 129 33.02 68.04 20.40
CA GLU A 129 32.98 67.79 18.96
C GLU A 129 33.77 66.56 18.56
N GLN A 130 34.95 66.35 19.13
CA GLN A 130 35.78 65.18 18.87
C GLN A 130 35.06 63.91 19.34
N ASP A 131 34.49 63.91 20.54
CA ASP A 131 33.69 62.80 21.07
C ASP A 131 32.46 62.54 20.21
N ALA A 132 31.79 63.59 19.72
CA ALA A 132 30.69 63.44 18.79
C ALA A 132 31.16 62.83 17.45
N ARG A 133 32.33 63.23 16.94
CA ARG A 133 32.93 62.68 15.71
C ARG A 133 33.33 61.21 15.90
N THR A 134 33.98 60.86 17.01
CA THR A 134 34.37 59.46 17.30
C THR A 134 33.14 58.57 17.50
N ARG A 135 32.12 59.03 18.25
CA ARG A 135 30.85 58.29 18.39
C ARG A 135 30.15 58.08 17.06
N ARG A 136 30.08 59.11 16.20
CA ARG A 136 29.51 58.99 14.84
C ARG A 136 30.30 57.99 13.98
N ALA A 137 31.63 58.05 14.01
CA ALA A 137 32.49 57.13 13.27
C ALA A 137 32.31 55.68 13.74
N LEU A 138 32.33 55.44 15.05
CA LEU A 138 32.09 54.12 15.62
C LEU A 138 30.69 53.59 15.32
N ALA A 139 29.66 54.44 15.36
CA ALA A 139 28.31 54.06 15.01
C ALA A 139 28.18 53.66 13.52
N ARG A 140 28.83 54.41 12.61
CA ARG A 140 28.89 54.04 11.18
C ARG A 140 29.60 52.72 10.97
N GLN A 141 30.78 52.55 11.56
CA GLN A 141 31.53 51.31 11.47
C GLN A 141 30.74 50.10 11.99
N ARG A 142 30.00 50.26 13.11
CA ARG A 142 29.14 49.20 13.63
C ARG A 142 27.99 48.85 12.67
N LYS A 143 27.35 49.85 12.08
CA LYS A 143 26.29 49.64 11.07
C LYS A 143 26.83 48.93 9.84
N GLU A 144 27.93 49.42 9.28
CA GLU A 144 28.58 48.80 8.12
C GLU A 144 28.98 47.35 8.40
N ARG A 145 29.54 47.06 9.59
CA ARG A 145 29.85 45.68 9.99
C ARG A 145 28.60 44.81 10.04
N ALA A 146 27.55 45.25 10.72
CA ALA A 146 26.29 44.50 10.79
C ALA A 146 25.66 44.26 9.41
N GLU A 147 25.68 45.27 8.53
CA GLU A 147 25.21 45.15 7.15
C GLU A 147 26.07 44.17 6.33
N THR A 148 27.40 44.21 6.50
CA THR A 148 28.30 43.27 5.81
C THR A 148 28.15 41.84 6.32
N GLU A 149 27.92 41.64 7.62
CA GLU A 149 27.68 40.33 8.22
C GLU A 149 26.33 39.75 7.76
N ALA A 150 25.27 40.58 7.73
CA ALA A 150 23.98 40.18 7.18
C ALA A 150 24.08 39.80 5.69
N ALA A 151 24.72 40.64 4.87
CA ALA A 151 24.92 40.36 3.45
C ALA A 151 25.77 39.10 3.20
N ARG A 152 26.77 38.82 4.06
CA ARG A 152 27.54 37.57 4.00
C ARG A 152 26.69 36.35 4.35
N GLY A 153 25.87 36.44 5.41
CA GLY A 153 24.95 35.37 5.78
C GLY A 153 23.94 35.05 4.66
N GLU A 154 23.36 36.07 4.05
CA GLU A 154 22.47 35.91 2.89
C GLU A 154 23.21 35.27 1.70
N ALA A 155 24.43 35.71 1.40
CA ALA A 155 25.24 35.15 0.32
C ALA A 155 25.58 33.66 0.57
N GLU A 156 25.86 33.27 1.81
CA GLU A 156 26.11 31.88 2.20
C GLU A 156 24.85 31.02 2.05
N GLN A 157 23.70 31.49 2.54
CA GLN A 157 22.41 30.81 2.37
C GLN A 157 22.06 30.62 0.89
N LEU A 158 22.25 31.65 0.06
CA LEU A 158 22.01 31.56 -1.37
C LEU A 158 22.96 30.56 -2.05
N ARG A 159 24.24 30.50 -1.64
CA ARG A 159 25.19 29.49 -2.14
C ARG A 159 24.77 28.08 -1.79
N GLU A 160 24.31 27.85 -0.56
CA GLU A 160 23.82 26.54 -0.13
C GLU A 160 22.59 26.12 -0.95
N LEU A 161 21.62 27.02 -1.14
CA LEU A 161 20.44 26.78 -1.97
C LEU A 161 20.83 26.45 -3.43
N LEU A 162 21.79 27.18 -4.00
CA LEU A 162 22.30 26.90 -5.33
C LEU A 162 22.95 25.51 -5.42
N MET A 163 23.76 25.11 -4.43
CA MET A 163 24.34 23.76 -4.39
C MET A 163 23.27 22.67 -4.27
N GLN A 164 22.25 22.89 -3.43
CA GLN A 164 21.12 21.95 -3.30
C GLN A 164 20.35 21.81 -4.61
N LEU A 165 20.06 22.93 -5.28
CA LEU A 165 19.39 22.95 -6.58
C LEU A 165 20.23 22.25 -7.65
N GLN A 166 21.54 22.51 -7.73
CA GLN A 166 22.42 21.82 -8.66
C GLN A 166 22.47 20.31 -8.41
N CYS A 167 22.56 19.88 -7.15
CA CYS A 167 22.51 18.46 -6.79
C CYS A 167 21.17 17.82 -7.20
N ARG A 168 20.05 18.52 -6.97
CA ARG A 168 18.72 18.07 -7.41
C ARG A 168 18.64 17.99 -8.94
N CYS A 169 19.13 18.99 -9.66
CA CYS A 169 19.18 18.99 -11.13
C CYS A 169 20.00 17.81 -11.65
N GLN A 170 21.18 17.54 -11.08
CA GLN A 170 21.99 16.38 -11.47
C GLN A 170 21.27 15.05 -11.19
N LYS A 171 20.61 14.90 -10.04
CA LYS A 171 19.81 13.70 -9.74
C LYS A 171 18.68 13.51 -10.75
N LEU A 172 17.97 14.60 -11.08
CA LEU A 172 16.91 14.58 -12.09
C LEU A 172 17.47 14.27 -13.47
N GLN A 173 18.60 14.84 -13.87
CA GLN A 173 19.27 14.55 -15.14
C GLN A 173 19.70 13.08 -15.25
N ARG A 174 20.19 12.47 -14.15
CA ARG A 174 20.49 11.04 -14.11
C ARG A 174 19.22 10.20 -14.20
N ALA A 175 18.15 10.61 -13.53
CA ALA A 175 16.86 9.93 -13.60
C ALA A 175 16.25 9.99 -15.00
N THR A 176 16.23 11.18 -15.62
CA THR A 176 15.78 11.33 -17.01
C THR A 176 16.68 10.57 -17.96
N GLY A 177 18.01 10.58 -17.77
CA GLY A 177 18.94 9.75 -18.54
C GLY A 177 18.61 8.26 -18.48
N ARG A 178 18.24 7.73 -17.31
CA ARG A 178 17.77 6.34 -17.17
C ARG A 178 16.45 6.10 -17.92
N CYS A 179 15.52 7.07 -17.87
CA CYS A 179 14.23 6.94 -18.53
C CYS A 179 14.29 7.13 -20.06
N LYS A 180 15.28 7.87 -20.58
CA LYS A 180 15.46 8.09 -22.02
C LYS A 180 15.59 6.80 -22.81
N VAL A 181 16.24 5.79 -22.25
CA VAL A 181 16.35 4.46 -22.89
C VAL A 181 14.97 3.87 -23.18
N TYR A 182 14.01 4.04 -22.25
CA TYR A 182 12.63 3.58 -22.46
C TYR A 182 11.87 4.48 -23.43
N GLU A 183 12.11 5.79 -23.39
CA GLU A 183 11.52 6.73 -24.34
C GLU A 183 11.95 6.43 -25.78
N ASP A 184 13.26 6.23 -25.99
CA ASP A 184 13.83 5.87 -27.30
C ASP A 184 13.30 4.50 -27.75
N PHE A 185 13.24 3.51 -26.86
CA PHE A 185 12.60 2.23 -27.16
C PHE A 185 11.12 2.36 -27.55
N LEU A 186 10.36 3.20 -26.84
CA LEU A 186 8.95 3.41 -27.15
C LEU A 186 8.77 4.14 -28.48
N ARG A 187 9.65 5.10 -28.81
CA ARG A 187 9.66 5.74 -30.14
C ARG A 187 9.99 4.73 -31.24
N ASP A 188 11.05 3.94 -31.08
CA ASP A 188 11.42 2.86 -32.01
C ASP A 188 10.29 1.84 -32.18
N ALA A 189 9.55 1.55 -31.12
CA ALA A 189 8.39 0.67 -31.17
C ALA A 189 7.24 1.31 -31.95
N LEU A 190 6.92 2.58 -31.69
CA LEU A 190 5.89 3.35 -32.39
C LEU A 190 6.18 3.46 -33.90
N ASP A 191 7.44 3.68 -34.28
CA ASP A 191 7.87 3.76 -35.69
C ASP A 191 7.67 2.44 -36.46
N ARG A 192 7.71 1.30 -35.76
CA ARG A 192 7.51 -0.03 -36.34
C ARG A 192 6.04 -0.43 -36.41
N PHE A 193 5.13 0.32 -35.79
CA PHE A 193 3.71 0.03 -35.87
C PHE A 193 3.13 0.55 -37.20
N PRO A 194 2.44 -0.30 -38.00
CA PRO A 194 1.82 0.15 -39.23
C PRO A 194 0.71 1.18 -38.93
N GLU A 195 0.77 2.33 -39.60
CA GLU A 195 -0.11 3.51 -39.43
C GLU A 195 -1.61 3.24 -39.70
N GLY A 196 -1.97 2.04 -40.19
CA GLY A 196 -3.28 1.79 -40.81
C GLY A 196 -4.40 1.25 -39.90
N ASP A 197 -4.11 0.73 -38.71
CA ASP A 197 -5.12 -0.07 -37.98
C ASP A 197 -5.82 0.64 -36.82
N ALA A 198 -5.41 1.87 -36.49
CA ALA A 198 -6.04 2.68 -35.45
C ALA A 198 -6.41 4.05 -36.03
N GLY A 199 -7.64 4.15 -36.51
CA GLY A 199 -8.21 5.43 -36.93
C GLY A 199 -8.15 6.46 -35.79
N GLY A 200 -7.40 7.54 -36.04
CA GLY A 200 -7.31 8.73 -35.19
C GLY A 200 -6.36 8.58 -34.01
N ASP A 201 -5.30 9.39 -33.99
CA ASP A 201 -4.37 9.62 -32.87
C ASP A 201 -3.51 8.41 -32.44
N GLY A 202 -3.25 7.47 -33.36
CA GLY A 202 -2.55 6.22 -33.10
C GLY A 202 -1.03 6.27 -33.00
N HIS A 203 -0.39 7.43 -33.18
CA HIS A 203 1.07 7.56 -33.12
C HIS A 203 1.59 7.99 -31.73
N ASP A 204 0.72 7.94 -30.72
CA ASP A 204 1.07 8.25 -29.34
C ASP A 204 1.07 6.99 -28.47
N ALA A 205 1.98 6.94 -27.48
CA ALA A 205 2.06 5.85 -26.51
C ALA A 205 0.73 5.57 -25.79
N SER A 206 -0.13 6.57 -25.64
CA SER A 206 -1.47 6.45 -25.06
C SER A 206 -2.39 5.54 -25.89
N GLY A 207 -2.36 5.65 -27.22
CA GLY A 207 -3.15 4.81 -28.12
C GLY A 207 -2.74 3.34 -28.02
N LEU A 208 -1.43 3.07 -27.97
CA LEU A 208 -0.89 1.73 -27.78
C LEU A 208 -1.32 1.12 -26.45
N ILE A 209 -1.24 1.89 -25.36
CA ILE A 209 -1.68 1.45 -24.03
C ILE A 209 -3.18 1.12 -24.05
N ARG A 210 -4.03 2.00 -24.59
CA ARG A 210 -5.49 1.76 -24.68
C ARG A 210 -5.82 0.51 -25.48
N ARG A 211 -5.12 0.28 -26.59
CA ARG A 211 -5.28 -0.94 -27.39
C ARG A 211 -4.85 -2.18 -26.61
N HIS A 212 -3.69 -2.15 -25.97
CA HIS A 212 -3.22 -3.27 -25.14
C HIS A 212 -4.21 -3.58 -24.02
N THR A 213 -4.69 -2.58 -23.29
CA THR A 213 -5.71 -2.78 -22.24
C THR A 213 -7.00 -3.34 -22.80
N GLY A 214 -7.42 -2.90 -23.99
CA GLY A 214 -8.60 -3.44 -24.67
C GLY A 214 -8.42 -4.90 -25.10
N LEU A 215 -7.26 -5.24 -25.65
CA LEU A 215 -6.91 -6.61 -26.03
C LEU A 215 -6.78 -7.55 -24.83
N GLU A 216 -6.17 -7.09 -23.73
CA GLU A 216 -6.11 -7.86 -22.49
C GLU A 216 -7.51 -8.06 -21.88
N ALA A 217 -8.38 -7.04 -21.90
CA ALA A 217 -9.76 -7.20 -21.47
C ALA A 217 -10.53 -8.22 -22.34
N ALA A 218 -10.35 -8.15 -23.67
CA ALA A 218 -10.94 -9.11 -24.59
C ALA A 218 -10.40 -10.53 -24.38
N ARG A 219 -9.09 -10.67 -24.13
CA ARG A 219 -8.44 -11.94 -23.82
C ARG A 219 -9.01 -12.56 -22.54
N VAL A 220 -9.14 -11.77 -21.47
CA VAL A 220 -9.74 -12.24 -20.21
C VAL A 220 -11.19 -12.68 -20.42
N ALA A 221 -11.98 -11.92 -21.18
CA ALA A 221 -13.36 -12.29 -21.50
C ALA A 221 -13.44 -13.60 -22.31
N LEU A 222 -12.54 -13.79 -23.30
CA LEU A 222 -12.46 -15.02 -24.09
C LEU A 222 -12.05 -16.23 -23.23
N LEU A 223 -11.08 -16.06 -22.33
CA LEU A 223 -10.68 -17.11 -21.39
C LEU A 223 -11.82 -17.49 -20.44
N GLY A 224 -12.58 -16.51 -19.95
CA GLY A 224 -13.79 -16.75 -19.17
C GLY A 224 -14.81 -17.59 -19.93
N ARG A 225 -15.10 -17.20 -21.18
CA ARG A 225 -16.04 -17.93 -22.05
C ARG A 225 -15.56 -19.35 -22.39
N LEU A 226 -14.25 -19.56 -22.56
CA LEU A 226 -13.68 -20.89 -22.72
C LEU A 226 -13.87 -21.75 -21.46
N GLY A 227 -13.73 -21.15 -20.27
CA GLY A 227 -14.02 -21.82 -19.00
C GLY A 227 -15.50 -22.21 -18.87
N ASP A 228 -16.41 -21.33 -19.28
CA ASP A 228 -17.85 -21.62 -19.30
C ASP A 228 -18.19 -22.79 -20.23
N LEU A 229 -17.69 -22.73 -21.47
CA LEU A 229 -17.85 -23.82 -22.44
C LEU A 229 -17.24 -25.15 -21.95
N GLY A 230 -16.12 -25.09 -21.24
CA GLY A 230 -15.52 -26.27 -20.60
C GLY A 230 -16.46 -26.90 -19.58
N ARG A 231 -17.08 -26.09 -18.72
CA ARG A 231 -18.07 -26.55 -17.72
C ARG A 231 -19.32 -27.14 -18.39
N ASP A 232 -19.82 -26.51 -19.45
CA ASP A 232 -20.97 -27.02 -20.19
C ASP A 232 -20.67 -28.38 -20.84
N LEU A 233 -19.45 -28.55 -21.37
CA LEU A 233 -19.00 -29.81 -21.96
C LEU A 233 -18.87 -30.92 -20.91
N GLU A 234 -18.30 -30.63 -19.75
CA GLU A 234 -18.24 -31.57 -18.63
C GLU A 234 -19.64 -32.00 -18.17
N GLN A 235 -20.59 -31.06 -18.08
CA GLN A 235 -21.98 -31.36 -17.74
C GLN A 235 -22.65 -32.25 -18.80
N ALA A 236 -22.45 -31.96 -20.09
CA ALA A 236 -22.98 -32.77 -21.18
C ALA A 236 -22.38 -34.20 -21.16
N GLN A 237 -21.09 -34.34 -20.87
CA GLN A 237 -20.44 -35.64 -20.71
C GLN A 237 -21.01 -36.43 -19.51
N LEU A 238 -21.23 -35.76 -18.38
CA LEU A 238 -21.87 -36.36 -17.21
C LEU A 238 -23.29 -36.86 -17.53
N GLN A 239 -24.09 -36.06 -18.22
CA GLN A 239 -25.43 -36.45 -18.66
C GLN A 239 -25.40 -37.64 -19.62
N LEU A 240 -24.48 -37.64 -20.59
CA LEU A 240 -24.30 -38.75 -21.51
C LEU A 240 -23.91 -40.03 -20.76
N ALA A 241 -22.97 -39.95 -19.82
CA ALA A 241 -22.55 -41.10 -19.02
C ALA A 241 -23.70 -41.66 -18.16
N GLN A 242 -24.55 -40.79 -17.60
CA GLN A 242 -25.75 -41.21 -16.88
C GLN A 242 -26.74 -41.92 -17.79
N LEU A 243 -27.01 -41.38 -18.99
CA LEU A 243 -27.89 -42.00 -19.99
C LEU A 243 -27.35 -43.37 -20.45
N THR A 244 -26.05 -43.47 -20.72
CA THR A 244 -25.42 -44.74 -21.12
C THR A 244 -25.51 -45.79 -20.01
N ARG A 245 -25.30 -45.41 -18.75
CA ARG A 245 -25.49 -46.31 -17.60
C ARG A 245 -26.95 -46.73 -17.47
N GLY A 246 -27.88 -45.79 -17.60
CA GLY A 246 -29.33 -46.07 -17.58
C GLY A 246 -29.73 -47.06 -18.66
N PHE A 247 -29.29 -46.84 -19.90
CA PHE A 247 -29.53 -47.75 -21.03
C PHE A 247 -28.91 -49.13 -20.82
N SER A 248 -27.67 -49.19 -20.31
CA SER A 248 -27.02 -50.48 -20.01
C SER A 248 -27.79 -51.25 -18.94
N HIS A 249 -28.29 -50.55 -17.92
CA HIS A 249 -29.11 -51.15 -16.88
C HIS A 249 -30.44 -51.67 -17.42
N THR A 250 -31.20 -50.87 -18.18
CA THR A 250 -32.46 -51.32 -18.78
C THR A 250 -32.26 -52.47 -19.76
N SER A 251 -31.19 -52.42 -20.56
CA SER A 251 -30.80 -53.53 -21.43
C SER A 251 -30.54 -54.80 -20.63
N MET A 252 -29.79 -54.75 -19.53
CA MET A 252 -29.57 -55.92 -18.66
C MET A 252 -30.87 -56.47 -18.08
N VAL A 253 -31.78 -55.60 -17.63
CA VAL A 253 -33.09 -56.03 -17.11
C VAL A 253 -33.90 -56.76 -18.19
N ILE A 254 -34.00 -56.18 -19.39
CA ILE A 254 -34.71 -56.80 -20.52
C ILE A 254 -34.07 -58.14 -20.92
N HIS A 255 -32.73 -58.22 -20.95
CA HIS A 255 -32.04 -59.49 -21.24
C HIS A 255 -32.32 -60.54 -20.16
N GLY A 256 -32.41 -60.15 -18.89
CA GLY A 256 -32.83 -61.01 -17.78
C GLY A 256 -34.24 -61.55 -17.99
N GLU A 257 -35.21 -60.67 -18.25
CA GLU A 257 -36.60 -61.06 -18.54
C GLU A 257 -36.71 -61.97 -19.77
N MET A 258 -35.98 -61.66 -20.84
CA MET A 258 -35.94 -62.49 -22.05
C MET A 258 -35.34 -63.87 -21.78
N SER A 259 -34.30 -63.97 -20.96
CA SER A 259 -33.71 -65.23 -20.54
C SER A 259 -34.70 -66.07 -19.72
N GLU A 260 -35.41 -65.45 -18.78
CA GLU A 260 -36.46 -66.12 -18.01
C GLU A 260 -37.59 -66.65 -18.91
N LEU A 261 -38.08 -65.83 -19.83
CA LEU A 261 -39.12 -66.22 -20.79
C LEU A 261 -38.65 -67.35 -21.72
N ARG A 262 -37.39 -67.32 -22.17
CA ARG A 262 -36.78 -68.42 -22.95
C ARG A 262 -36.73 -69.71 -22.14
N SER A 263 -36.26 -69.66 -20.90
CA SER A 263 -36.24 -70.83 -20.02
C SER A 263 -37.65 -71.38 -19.76
N ARG A 264 -38.65 -70.51 -19.58
CA ARG A 264 -40.06 -70.94 -19.45
C ARG A 264 -40.56 -71.63 -20.72
N ARG A 265 -40.23 -71.10 -21.91
CA ARG A 265 -40.58 -71.70 -23.21
C ARG A 265 -39.92 -73.07 -23.38
N GLU A 266 -38.62 -73.19 -23.10
CA GLU A 266 -37.89 -74.45 -23.22
C GLU A 266 -38.49 -75.53 -22.31
N ARG A 267 -38.75 -75.20 -21.04
CA ARG A 267 -39.44 -76.12 -20.11
C ARG A 267 -40.82 -76.54 -20.62
N ALA A 268 -41.58 -75.63 -21.23
CA ALA A 268 -42.87 -75.96 -21.83
C ALA A 268 -42.72 -76.87 -23.05
N GLN A 269 -41.75 -76.59 -23.93
CA GLN A 269 -41.44 -77.43 -25.10
C GLN A 269 -40.97 -78.83 -24.70
N GLU A 270 -40.12 -78.96 -23.68
CA GLU A 270 -39.71 -80.24 -23.12
C GLU A 270 -40.90 -81.04 -22.60
N ARG A 271 -41.83 -80.39 -21.90
CA ARG A 271 -43.08 -81.03 -21.44
C ARG A 271 -43.94 -81.50 -22.62
N CYS A 272 -44.08 -80.69 -23.67
CA CYS A 272 -44.80 -81.06 -24.87
C CYS A 272 -44.15 -82.27 -25.57
N ARG A 273 -42.83 -82.24 -25.77
CA ARG A 273 -42.07 -83.37 -26.36
C ARG A 273 -42.24 -84.65 -25.54
N ALA A 274 -42.10 -84.58 -24.22
CA ALA A 274 -42.32 -85.72 -23.34
C ALA A 274 -43.75 -86.27 -23.42
N ALA A 275 -44.76 -85.41 -23.62
CA ALA A 275 -46.14 -85.84 -23.83
C ALA A 275 -46.34 -86.49 -25.21
N GLU A 276 -45.73 -85.94 -26.27
CA GLU A 276 -45.74 -86.53 -27.62
C GLU A 276 -45.10 -87.93 -27.64
N GLU A 277 -43.94 -88.08 -27.01
CA GLU A 277 -43.27 -89.38 -26.86
C GLU A 277 -44.16 -90.41 -26.13
N ARG A 278 -44.82 -89.99 -25.04
CA ARG A 278 -45.78 -90.85 -24.33
C ARG A 278 -46.96 -91.24 -25.21
N LEU A 279 -47.52 -90.31 -25.99
CA LEU A 279 -48.61 -90.60 -26.92
C LEU A 279 -48.18 -91.57 -28.02
N LEU A 280 -46.97 -91.41 -28.56
CA LEU A 280 -46.41 -92.35 -29.54
C LEU A 280 -46.23 -93.74 -28.93
N ALA A 281 -45.69 -93.84 -27.71
CA ALA A 281 -45.57 -95.12 -27.01
C ALA A 281 -46.92 -95.80 -26.81
N LEU A 282 -47.95 -95.05 -26.38
CA LEU A 282 -49.32 -95.57 -26.24
C LEU A 282 -49.91 -96.01 -27.58
N ARG A 283 -49.71 -95.24 -28.66
CA ARG A 283 -50.16 -95.63 -30.00
C ARG A 283 -49.51 -96.93 -30.46
N GLN A 284 -48.21 -97.08 -30.25
CA GLN A 284 -47.51 -98.33 -30.56
C GLN A 284 -48.05 -99.50 -29.74
N GLN A 285 -48.29 -99.29 -28.44
CA GLN A 285 -48.89 -100.30 -27.58
C GLN A 285 -50.31 -100.69 -28.05
N HIS A 286 -51.15 -99.74 -28.44
CA HIS A 286 -52.46 -100.04 -29.00
C HIS A 286 -52.36 -100.77 -30.35
N HIS A 287 -51.38 -100.43 -31.18
CA HIS A 287 -51.14 -101.12 -32.43
C HIS A 287 -50.72 -102.58 -32.20
N THR A 288 -49.80 -102.84 -31.26
CA THR A 288 -49.39 -104.22 -30.91
C THR A 288 -50.56 -105.00 -30.31
N GLN A 289 -51.34 -104.39 -29.40
CA GLN A 289 -52.55 -105.03 -28.87
C GLN A 289 -53.58 -105.34 -29.97
N GLY A 290 -53.75 -104.44 -30.94
CA GLY A 290 -54.63 -104.67 -32.09
C GLY A 290 -54.13 -105.80 -32.99
N GLN A 291 -52.82 -105.90 -33.23
CA GLN A 291 -52.22 -107.01 -33.96
C GLN A 291 -52.38 -108.34 -33.22
N GLU A 292 -52.14 -108.37 -31.90
CA GLU A 292 -52.36 -109.54 -31.05
C GLU A 292 -53.83 -109.99 -31.08
N LEU A 293 -54.77 -109.05 -30.96
CA LEU A 293 -56.20 -109.33 -31.06
C LEU A 293 -56.58 -109.87 -32.44
N GLY A 294 -56.08 -109.26 -33.51
CA GLY A 294 -56.27 -109.74 -34.88
C GLY A 294 -55.70 -111.14 -35.10
N ALA A 295 -54.51 -111.43 -34.56
CA ALA A 295 -53.91 -112.76 -34.61
C ALA A 295 -54.73 -113.80 -33.83
N MET A 296 -55.27 -113.43 -32.66
CA MET A 296 -56.18 -114.29 -31.89
C MET A 296 -57.47 -114.58 -32.66
N LEU A 297 -58.09 -113.57 -33.28
CA LEU A 297 -59.30 -113.74 -34.09
C LEU A 297 -59.03 -114.63 -35.31
N MET A 298 -57.93 -114.41 -36.04
CA MET A 298 -57.54 -115.30 -37.14
C MET A 298 -57.29 -116.73 -36.67
N ALA A 299 -56.69 -116.93 -35.50
CA ALA A 299 -56.50 -118.28 -34.93
C ALA A 299 -57.84 -118.94 -34.59
N ILE A 300 -58.81 -118.19 -34.04
CA ILE A 300 -60.17 -118.68 -33.80
C ILE A 300 -60.84 -119.07 -35.12
N ASP A 301 -60.75 -118.24 -36.15
CA ASP A 301 -61.32 -118.51 -37.46
C ASP A 301 -60.70 -119.75 -38.11
N ASN A 302 -59.36 -119.85 -38.11
CA ASN A 302 -58.64 -121.01 -38.62
C ASN A 302 -59.02 -122.30 -37.88
N LEU A 303 -59.13 -122.24 -36.54
CA LEU A 303 -59.57 -123.38 -35.74
C LEU A 303 -61.02 -123.75 -36.05
N ALA A 304 -61.91 -122.77 -36.17
CA ALA A 304 -63.32 -122.98 -36.50
C ALA A 304 -63.49 -123.62 -37.88
N GLU A 305 -62.71 -123.20 -38.87
CA GLU A 305 -62.67 -123.85 -40.19
C GLU A 305 -62.24 -125.33 -40.07
N SER A 306 -61.18 -125.62 -39.30
CA SER A 306 -60.70 -126.99 -39.11
C SER A 306 -61.66 -127.89 -38.31
N CYS A 307 -62.46 -127.29 -37.44
CA CYS A 307 -63.39 -127.98 -36.54
C CYS A 307 -64.86 -127.84 -36.98
N TYR A 308 -65.11 -127.48 -38.24
CA TYR A 308 -66.44 -127.17 -38.73
C TYR A 308 -67.41 -128.34 -38.58
N LEU A 309 -68.54 -128.07 -37.92
CA LEU A 309 -69.65 -129.01 -37.75
C LEU A 309 -70.81 -128.54 -38.63
N ARG A 310 -71.28 -129.40 -39.54
CA ARG A 310 -72.37 -129.10 -40.51
C ARG A 310 -73.68 -128.56 -39.90
N GLN A 311 -73.85 -128.68 -38.59
CA GLN A 311 -75.02 -128.20 -37.84
C GLN A 311 -74.95 -126.70 -37.56
N TYR A 312 -73.76 -126.12 -37.60
CA TYR A 312 -73.53 -124.69 -37.53
C TYR A 312 -73.54 -124.14 -38.96
N GLY A 313 -74.19 -122.99 -39.16
CA GLY A 313 -74.44 -122.40 -40.49
C GLY A 313 -73.17 -121.96 -41.23
N SER A 314 -73.30 -120.96 -42.12
CA SER A 314 -72.13 -120.39 -42.82
C SER A 314 -71.11 -119.83 -41.82
N LEU A 315 -69.84 -120.23 -41.94
CA LEU A 315 -68.73 -119.77 -41.09
C LEU A 315 -68.50 -118.25 -41.16
N GLN A 316 -68.89 -117.60 -42.26
CA GLN A 316 -68.63 -116.18 -42.50
C GLN A 316 -69.55 -115.25 -41.69
N ASP A 317 -70.73 -115.71 -41.30
CA ASP A 317 -71.74 -114.89 -40.60
C ASP A 317 -71.76 -115.15 -39.08
N MET A 318 -70.90 -116.05 -38.59
CA MET A 318 -70.84 -116.42 -37.17
C MET A 318 -69.96 -115.46 -36.36
N ASP A 319 -70.43 -115.09 -35.18
CA ASP A 319 -69.61 -114.34 -34.21
C ASP A 319 -68.45 -115.19 -33.65
N SER A 320 -67.37 -114.52 -33.24
CA SER A 320 -66.12 -115.16 -32.79
C SER A 320 -66.33 -116.05 -31.57
N PHE A 321 -67.23 -115.67 -30.66
CA PHE A 321 -67.60 -116.48 -29.49
C PHE A 321 -68.34 -117.76 -29.91
N SER A 322 -69.25 -117.66 -30.87
CA SER A 322 -69.97 -118.83 -31.41
C SER A 322 -69.03 -119.79 -32.15
N LYS A 323 -68.01 -119.28 -32.83
CA LYS A 323 -66.95 -120.08 -33.45
C LYS A 323 -66.13 -120.85 -32.40
N LEU A 324 -65.77 -120.20 -31.29
CA LEU A 324 -65.07 -120.83 -30.16
C LEU A 324 -65.91 -121.94 -29.49
N ASP A 325 -67.21 -121.70 -29.27
CA ASP A 325 -68.11 -122.71 -28.70
C ASP A 325 -68.21 -123.94 -29.61
N MET A 326 -68.28 -123.74 -30.92
CA MET A 326 -68.26 -124.83 -31.90
C MET A 326 -66.93 -125.61 -31.83
N VAL A 327 -65.78 -124.92 -31.77
CA VAL A 327 -64.47 -125.56 -31.58
C VAL A 327 -64.43 -126.37 -30.29
N GLN A 328 -65.01 -125.87 -29.19
CA GLN A 328 -65.09 -126.60 -27.92
C GLN A 328 -65.95 -127.87 -28.03
N ILE A 329 -67.10 -127.80 -28.70
CA ILE A 329 -67.99 -128.95 -28.91
C ILE A 329 -67.32 -129.98 -29.84
N SER A 330 -66.70 -129.52 -30.92
CA SER A 330 -65.94 -130.35 -31.85
C SER A 330 -64.78 -131.06 -31.16
N LYS A 331 -64.03 -130.34 -30.31
CA LYS A 331 -62.98 -130.93 -29.46
C LYS A 331 -63.55 -131.99 -28.52
N ARG A 332 -64.67 -131.73 -27.84
CA ARG A 332 -65.34 -132.73 -26.98
C ARG A 332 -65.75 -133.97 -27.75
N ASN A 333 -66.26 -133.80 -28.96
CA ASN A 333 -66.65 -134.90 -29.85
C ASN A 333 -65.42 -135.69 -30.35
N HIS A 334 -64.29 -135.01 -30.64
CA HIS A 334 -63.03 -135.66 -30.98
C HIS A 334 -62.39 -136.37 -29.78
N GLU A 335 -62.43 -135.80 -28.58
CA GLU A 335 -61.98 -136.45 -27.36
C GLU A 335 -62.81 -137.70 -27.07
N GLN A 336 -64.14 -137.63 -27.21
CA GLN A 336 -65.02 -138.81 -27.09
C GLN A 336 -64.76 -139.87 -28.17
N ASN A 337 -64.49 -139.48 -29.42
CA ASN A 337 -64.13 -140.40 -30.49
C ASN A 337 -62.72 -141.01 -30.34
N ASN A 338 -61.76 -140.27 -29.80
CA ASN A 338 -60.44 -140.79 -29.49
C ASN A 338 -60.49 -141.71 -28.27
N GLN A 339 -61.26 -141.39 -27.22
CA GLN A 339 -61.53 -142.32 -26.12
C GLN A 339 -62.11 -143.66 -26.65
N GLN A 340 -63.04 -143.60 -27.62
CA GLN A 340 -63.60 -144.79 -28.27
C GLN A 340 -62.61 -145.51 -29.20
N ARG A 341 -61.62 -144.82 -29.77
CA ARG A 341 -60.55 -145.42 -30.58
C ARG A 341 -59.45 -146.03 -29.74
N ASP A 342 -59.13 -145.44 -28.59
CA ASP A 342 -58.19 -145.97 -27.62
C ASP A 342 -58.78 -147.25 -26.97
N ASP A 343 -60.09 -147.26 -26.67
CA ASP A 343 -60.84 -148.46 -26.25
C ASP A 343 -60.94 -149.56 -27.35
N ALA A 344 -60.75 -149.18 -28.63
CA ALA A 344 -60.74 -150.11 -29.77
C ALA A 344 -59.33 -150.61 -30.14
N THR A 345 -58.29 -149.83 -29.87
CA THR A 345 -56.89 -150.21 -30.12
C THR A 345 -56.33 -151.14 -29.02
N ASP A 346 -56.88 -151.08 -27.80
CA ASP A 346 -56.60 -152.08 -26.76
C ASP A 346 -57.18 -153.49 -27.05
N ARG A 347 -58.05 -153.63 -28.06
CA ARG A 347 -58.56 -154.94 -28.54
C ARG A 347 -57.80 -155.51 -29.74
N GLN A 348 -56.81 -154.79 -30.30
CA GLN A 348 -56.06 -155.20 -31.51
C GLN A 348 -54.53 -155.26 -31.34
N ALA A 349 -54.01 -155.29 -30.10
CA ALA A 349 -52.59 -155.46 -29.81
C ALA A 349 -52.18 -156.90 -29.40
N PHE A 350 -52.86 -157.93 -29.93
CA PHE A 350 -52.47 -159.35 -29.82
C PHE A 350 -52.22 -159.94 -31.22
N ALA A 351 -51.14 -159.53 -31.88
CA ALA A 351 -50.45 -160.36 -32.88
C ALA A 351 -49.15 -159.70 -33.35
N ARG A 352 -48.04 -160.26 -32.84
CA ARG A 352 -46.70 -160.39 -33.44
C ARG A 352 -45.89 -159.11 -33.61
N ASP A 353 -44.87 -158.90 -32.78
CA ASP A 353 -43.55 -159.57 -32.71
C ASP A 353 -42.57 -159.23 -33.84
N ASP A 354 -41.37 -158.88 -33.37
CA ASP A 354 -40.05 -159.01 -33.97
C ASP A 354 -39.72 -158.06 -35.15
N ARG A 355 -38.70 -157.20 -35.09
CA ARG A 355 -37.32 -157.45 -34.62
C ARG A 355 -36.50 -156.12 -34.55
N PRO A 356 -35.18 -156.09 -34.24
CA PRO A 356 -34.63 -155.57 -32.98
C PRO A 356 -33.65 -154.37 -33.11
N GLY A 357 -33.31 -153.77 -31.97
CA GLY A 357 -31.94 -153.34 -31.64
C GLY A 357 -31.51 -151.94 -32.09
N GLY A 358 -31.40 -151.01 -31.12
CA GLY A 358 -30.77 -149.70 -31.33
C GLY A 358 -30.77 -148.83 -30.08
N VAL A 359 -30.02 -149.24 -29.06
CA VAL A 359 -29.70 -148.46 -27.85
C VAL A 359 -28.81 -147.27 -28.24
N ILE A 360 -29.09 -146.05 -27.75
CA ILE A 360 -28.08 -145.08 -27.24
C ILE A 360 -28.75 -143.96 -26.42
N MET A 361 -28.40 -143.99 -25.13
CA MET A 361 -28.19 -142.96 -24.12
C MET A 361 -28.98 -141.63 -24.07
N LYS A 362 -29.64 -141.48 -22.92
CA LYS A 362 -29.81 -140.28 -22.08
C LYS A 362 -28.75 -139.19 -22.27
N ARG A 363 -29.17 -137.92 -22.30
CA ARG A 363 -28.49 -136.83 -21.59
C ARG A 363 -29.48 -135.79 -21.05
N TYR A 364 -29.26 -135.50 -19.77
CA TYR A 364 -29.88 -134.49 -18.93
C TYR A 364 -29.43 -133.07 -19.31
N LEU A 365 -30.02 -132.08 -18.61
CA LEU A 365 -29.51 -130.73 -18.27
C LEU A 365 -29.97 -129.63 -19.24
N THR A 366 -30.39 -128.42 -18.87
CA THR A 366 -30.60 -127.68 -17.61
C THR A 366 -31.10 -126.29 -18.05
N ARG A 367 -31.86 -125.59 -17.20
CA ARG A 367 -32.09 -124.12 -17.31
C ARG A 367 -30.74 -123.35 -17.34
N PRO A 368 -30.71 -122.09 -17.81
CA PRO A 368 -30.79 -120.98 -16.85
C PRO A 368 -31.55 -119.71 -17.34
N LYS A 369 -32.23 -119.04 -16.39
CA LYS A 369 -32.28 -117.56 -16.25
C LYS A 369 -31.05 -117.15 -15.38
N PRO A 370 -30.86 -115.88 -14.96
CA PRO A 370 -30.72 -114.58 -15.63
C PRO A 370 -29.41 -113.84 -15.17
N LEU A 371 -29.06 -112.67 -15.73
CA LEU A 371 -28.15 -111.62 -15.17
C LEU A 371 -28.30 -110.41 -16.10
N ASN A 372 -28.76 -109.20 -15.75
CA ASN A 372 -28.56 -108.29 -14.61
C ASN A 372 -27.12 -107.82 -14.40
N GLN A 373 -26.74 -106.71 -15.06
CA GLN A 373 -25.79 -105.68 -14.63
C GLN A 373 -26.34 -104.37 -15.23
N GLY A 374 -26.65 -103.31 -14.47
CA GLY A 374 -25.79 -102.61 -13.52
C GLY A 374 -25.39 -101.28 -14.17
N VAL A 375 -26.18 -100.21 -13.98
CA VAL A 375 -25.85 -99.06 -13.12
C VAL A 375 -24.46 -98.46 -13.39
N GLY A 376 -24.42 -97.19 -13.79
CA GLY A 376 -23.19 -96.44 -13.95
C GLY A 376 -23.41 -94.97 -14.29
N THR A 377 -24.05 -94.23 -13.39
CA THR A 377 -23.95 -92.77 -13.32
C THR A 377 -22.48 -92.36 -13.20
N LYS A 378 -22.04 -91.35 -13.96
CA LYS A 378 -20.92 -90.48 -13.59
C LYS A 378 -20.98 -89.15 -14.32
N THR A 379 -21.51 -88.18 -13.58
CA THR A 379 -21.21 -86.76 -13.66
C THR A 379 -19.69 -86.56 -13.68
N VAL A 380 -19.19 -85.79 -14.64
CA VAL A 380 -17.88 -85.13 -14.53
C VAL A 380 -18.05 -83.68 -15.00
N PHE A 381 -17.99 -82.80 -14.00
CA PHE A 381 -17.59 -81.42 -14.16
C PHE A 381 -16.21 -81.37 -14.82
N SER A 382 -16.08 -80.63 -15.93
CA SER A 382 -14.80 -80.02 -16.29
C SER A 382 -15.06 -78.57 -16.70
N SER A 383 -14.59 -77.68 -15.84
CA SER A 383 -14.13 -76.34 -16.14
C SER A 383 -13.29 -76.30 -17.42
N VAL A 384 -13.17 -75.10 -18.01
CA VAL A 384 -11.91 -74.43 -18.45
C VAL A 384 -12.09 -73.59 -19.74
N LEU A 385 -11.81 -72.29 -19.56
CA LEU A 385 -11.22 -71.28 -20.48
C LEU A 385 -12.02 -70.57 -21.59
N GLN A 386 -12.06 -69.24 -21.40
CA GLN A 386 -11.72 -68.17 -22.36
C GLN A 386 -12.58 -67.99 -23.63
N LYS A 387 -13.40 -66.93 -23.63
CA LYS A 387 -13.06 -65.63 -24.23
C LYS A 387 -13.93 -64.51 -23.65
#